data_AF-A0A8T7I8J5-F1
#
_entry.id   AF-A0A8T7I8J5-F1
#
_cell.length_a   1.000
_cell.length_b   1.000
_cell.length_c   1.000
_cell.angle_alpha   90.00
_cell.angle_beta   90.00
_cell.angle_gamma   90.00
#
_symmetry.space_group_name_H-M   'P 1'
#
loop_
_entity.id
_entity.type
_entity.pdbx_description
1 polymer ?
#
loop_
_entity_poly.entity_id
_entity_poly.type
_entity_poly.pdbx_seq_one_letter_code
_entity_poly.pdbx_strand_id
1 'polypeptide(L)'
;MLFFLLFLVFILYFLYQGYSKGIAKFAFRLISLIAAYMAAVLFTPLLAPVINDSTPLNGLVGYLAAGIVLFAGTSLVSSAILALIYKLLTSDGKKVSKLSRISGGIVGGITGGFIGILLIWTISLATQVWSKNQQSDKVASAAESLSVDSPINTEEDISGIEKMAKSVVGSMIESAINITTDQPEVAGLTAKLLESPEMTVRQFRGITDSKEFRELFLSPSSQRILNTGDINLIKQSAAFRQLIKNPNFKALSNDLYKEGESADYETQMAEKIRDMWARAQFVQNDPEMQSIINDPEIKSLMARGQVVQLMNSQKIIQLFERIISDDAKNYSLRQRAPEPSVKLIRTDQQSIQESQFYKWTDENGQVHYSDKPPKEEDKQ
;
A
#
# COMPACT_ATOMS: atom_id res chain seq x y z
N MET A 1 -9.74 22.13 24.07
CA MET A 1 -10.80 22.05 25.11
C MET A 1 -12.14 21.51 24.60
N LEU A 2 -12.68 21.99 23.47
CA LEU A 2 -14.00 21.56 22.96
C LEU A 2 -14.15 20.03 22.83
N PHE A 3 -13.18 19.34 22.21
CA PHE A 3 -13.21 17.88 22.02
C PHE A 3 -13.28 17.10 23.33
N PHE A 4 -12.58 17.56 24.37
CA PHE A 4 -12.59 16.94 25.69
C PHE A 4 -13.96 17.04 26.37
N LEU A 5 -14.62 18.20 26.23
CA LEU A 5 -15.96 18.41 26.80
C LEU A 5 -16.99 17.51 26.08
N LEU A 6 -16.91 17.43 24.75
CA LEU A 6 -17.74 16.53 23.94
C LEU A 6 -17.55 15.06 24.34
N PHE A 7 -16.31 14.63 24.53
CA PHE A 7 -15.96 13.29 25.00
C PHE A 7 -16.59 12.96 26.35
N LEU A 8 -16.47 13.88 27.31
CA LEU A 8 -16.98 13.69 28.67
C LEU A 8 -18.52 13.62 28.68
N VAL A 9 -19.19 14.46 27.89
CA VAL A 9 -20.65 14.40 27.71
C VAL A 9 -21.07 13.05 27.13
N PHE A 10 -20.33 12.52 26.16
CA PHE A 10 -20.61 11.20 25.58
C PHE A 10 -20.45 10.06 26.59
N ILE A 11 -19.37 10.05 27.37
CA ILE A 11 -19.16 9.04 28.42
C ILE A 11 -20.30 9.09 29.43
N LEU A 12 -20.64 10.28 29.94
CA LEU A 12 -21.72 10.44 30.92
C LEU A 12 -23.07 9.98 30.37
N TYR A 13 -23.36 10.29 29.10
CA TYR A 13 -24.58 9.83 28.44
C TYR A 13 -24.66 8.30 28.38
N PHE A 14 -23.58 7.62 27.97
CA PHE A 14 -23.55 6.16 27.90
C PHE A 14 -23.53 5.49 29.28
N LEU A 15 -22.86 6.09 30.27
CA LEU A 15 -22.85 5.64 31.66
C LEU A 15 -24.27 5.73 32.26
N TYR A 16 -24.97 6.84 32.04
CA TYR A 16 -26.36 7.01 32.44
C TYR A 16 -27.31 6.03 31.72
N GLN A 17 -27.09 5.84 30.42
CA GLN A 17 -27.91 4.92 29.63
C GLN A 17 -27.70 3.46 30.05
N GLY A 18 -26.46 3.05 30.31
CA GLY A 18 -26.14 1.73 30.83
C GLY A 18 -26.73 1.51 32.22
N TYR A 19 -26.66 2.51 33.09
CA TYR A 19 -27.23 2.47 34.43
C TYR A 19 -28.76 2.34 34.43
N SER A 20 -29.44 3.12 33.60
CA SER A 20 -30.91 3.13 33.53
C SER A 20 -31.50 1.85 32.93
N LYS A 21 -30.84 1.28 31.91
CA LYS A 21 -31.33 0.11 31.17
C LYS A 21 -30.89 -1.24 31.74
N GLY A 22 -29.84 -1.26 32.57
CA GLY A 22 -29.25 -2.47 33.13
C GLY A 22 -28.40 -3.26 32.11
N ILE A 23 -27.59 -4.19 32.63
CA ILE A 23 -26.58 -4.89 31.83
C ILE A 23 -27.15 -5.74 30.69
N ALA A 24 -28.28 -6.42 30.89
CA ALA A 24 -28.83 -7.34 29.90
C ALA A 24 -29.22 -6.61 28.60
N LYS A 25 -29.98 -5.52 28.73
CA LYS A 25 -30.39 -4.71 27.57
C LYS A 25 -29.18 -4.05 26.89
N PHE A 26 -28.16 -3.71 27.67
CA PHE A 26 -26.91 -3.19 27.13
C PHE A 26 -26.15 -4.26 26.33
N ALA A 27 -26.04 -5.49 26.85
CA ALA A 27 -25.38 -6.62 26.18
C ALA A 27 -26.05 -6.96 24.84
N PHE A 28 -27.38 -7.00 24.80
CA PHE A 28 -28.12 -7.17 23.53
C PHE A 28 -27.81 -6.05 22.53
N ARG A 29 -27.68 -4.81 22.99
CA ARG A 29 -27.30 -3.70 22.12
C ARG A 29 -25.87 -3.85 21.60
N LEU A 30 -24.94 -4.33 22.43
CA LEU A 30 -23.56 -4.56 22.01
C LEU A 30 -23.48 -5.67 20.97
N ILE A 31 -24.20 -6.78 21.17
CA ILE A 31 -24.30 -7.88 20.19
C ILE A 31 -24.89 -7.37 18.87
N SER A 32 -25.95 -6.55 18.92
CA SER A 32 -26.52 -5.90 17.73
C SER A 32 -25.49 -5.05 16.98
N LEU A 33 -24.64 -4.32 17.71
CA LEU A 33 -23.62 -3.47 17.13
C LEU A 33 -22.50 -4.29 16.47
N ILE A 34 -22.08 -5.39 17.10
CA ILE A 34 -21.12 -6.34 16.52
C ILE A 34 -21.70 -6.97 15.25
N ALA A 35 -22.96 -7.41 15.28
CA ALA A 35 -23.63 -7.98 14.11
C ALA A 35 -23.75 -6.95 12.97
N ALA A 36 -24.09 -5.70 13.28
CA ALA A 36 -24.16 -4.61 12.31
C ALA A 36 -22.80 -4.29 11.70
N TYR A 37 -21.73 -4.30 12.50
CA TYR A 37 -20.37 -4.12 12.02
C TYR A 37 -19.95 -5.24 11.06
N MET A 38 -20.18 -6.50 11.45
CA MET A 38 -19.89 -7.67 10.61
C MET A 38 -20.67 -7.59 9.29
N ALA A 39 -21.95 -7.24 9.34
CA ALA A 39 -22.77 -7.07 8.14
C ALA A 39 -22.25 -5.92 7.25
N ALA A 40 -21.89 -4.78 7.84
CA ALA A 40 -21.32 -3.68 7.08
C ALA A 40 -20.05 -4.12 6.34
N VAL A 41 -19.09 -4.77 7.01
CA VAL A 41 -17.85 -5.24 6.37
C VAL A 41 -18.12 -6.25 5.26
N LEU A 42 -18.96 -7.26 5.50
CA LEU A 42 -19.21 -8.34 4.54
C LEU A 42 -20.06 -7.92 3.34
N PHE A 43 -21.04 -7.04 3.54
CA PHE A 43 -22.00 -6.68 2.49
C PHE A 43 -21.72 -5.33 1.82
N THR A 44 -20.78 -4.52 2.31
CA THR A 44 -20.43 -3.25 1.66
C THR A 44 -19.98 -3.44 0.21
N PRO A 45 -19.12 -4.41 -0.15
CA PRO A 45 -18.72 -4.62 -1.55
C PRO A 45 -19.89 -4.95 -2.48
N LEU A 46 -20.96 -5.54 -1.95
CA LEU A 46 -22.18 -5.87 -2.69
C LEU A 46 -23.11 -4.66 -2.84
N LEU A 47 -23.22 -3.82 -1.82
CA LEU A 47 -24.12 -2.66 -1.83
C LEU A 47 -23.50 -1.42 -2.47
N ALA A 48 -22.18 -1.25 -2.40
CA ALA A 48 -21.50 -0.07 -2.92
C ALA A 48 -21.76 0.19 -4.42
N PRO A 49 -21.70 -0.81 -5.32
CA PRO A 49 -22.04 -0.59 -6.73
C PRO A 49 -23.47 -0.07 -6.92
N VAL A 50 -24.43 -0.61 -6.19
CA VAL A 50 -25.85 -0.19 -6.26
C VAL A 50 -26.04 1.27 -5.86
N ILE A 51 -25.32 1.72 -4.83
CA ILE A 51 -25.34 3.11 -4.39
C ILE A 51 -24.64 4.02 -5.39
N ASN A 52 -23.51 3.59 -5.96
CA ASN A 52 -22.77 4.37 -6.94
C ASN A 52 -23.56 4.53 -8.25
N ASP A 53 -24.36 3.54 -8.63
CA ASP A 53 -25.20 3.61 -9.83
C ASP A 53 -26.40 4.56 -9.62
N SER A 54 -26.86 4.70 -8.37
CA SER A 54 -28.06 5.49 -8.02
C SER A 54 -27.74 6.90 -7.54
N THR A 55 -26.48 7.19 -7.20
CA THR A 55 -26.05 8.46 -6.59
C THR A 55 -24.75 8.94 -7.22
N PRO A 56 -24.45 10.25 -7.21
CA PRO A 56 -23.17 10.76 -7.72
C PRO A 56 -21.97 10.42 -6.83
N LEU A 57 -22.15 9.56 -5.81
CA LEU A 57 -21.10 9.17 -4.87
C LEU A 57 -20.24 8.08 -5.51
N ASN A 58 -19.15 8.47 -6.16
CA ASN A 58 -18.24 7.53 -6.81
C ASN A 58 -17.08 7.11 -5.88
N GLY A 59 -16.56 5.90 -6.10
CA GLY A 59 -15.36 5.39 -5.44
C GLY A 59 -15.52 5.22 -3.93
N LEU A 60 -14.49 5.61 -3.16
CA LEU A 60 -14.41 5.41 -1.71
C LEU A 60 -15.60 6.01 -0.95
N VAL A 61 -16.11 7.16 -1.40
CA VAL A 61 -17.25 7.84 -0.75
C VAL A 61 -18.51 6.97 -0.86
N GLY A 62 -18.71 6.32 -1.99
CA GLY A 62 -19.80 5.37 -2.21
C GLY A 62 -19.69 4.13 -1.32
N TYR A 63 -18.49 3.57 -1.18
CA TYR A 63 -18.22 2.47 -0.24
C TYR A 63 -18.49 2.87 1.22
N LEU A 64 -18.06 4.06 1.64
CA LEU A 64 -18.35 4.57 2.98
C LEU A 64 -19.85 4.77 3.20
N ALA A 65 -20.54 5.37 2.23
CA ALA A 65 -21.99 5.54 2.28
C ALA A 65 -22.71 4.19 2.39
N ALA A 66 -22.31 3.21 1.59
CA ALA A 66 -22.84 1.85 1.64
C ALA A 66 -22.62 1.18 3.01
N GLY A 67 -21.41 1.29 3.56
CA GLY A 67 -21.09 0.77 4.89
C GLY A 67 -21.94 1.43 5.99
N ILE A 68 -22.14 2.75 5.93
CA ILE A 68 -22.99 3.49 6.88
C ILE A 68 -24.45 3.03 6.77
N VAL A 69 -24.98 2.91 5.55
CA VAL A 69 -26.36 2.47 5.30
C VAL A 69 -26.57 1.04 5.81
N LEU A 70 -25.66 0.12 5.50
CA LEU A 70 -25.71 -1.26 6.00
C LEU A 70 -25.62 -1.31 7.51
N PHE A 71 -24.65 -0.62 8.10
CA PHE A 71 -24.47 -0.60 9.54
C PHE A 71 -25.73 -0.09 10.25
N ALA A 72 -26.29 1.04 9.79
CA ALA A 72 -27.49 1.61 10.37
C ALA A 72 -28.71 0.69 10.20
N GLY A 73 -28.91 0.16 8.98
CA GLY A 73 -30.01 -0.75 8.66
C GLY A 73 -29.95 -2.03 9.49
N THR A 74 -28.81 -2.72 9.49
CA THR A 74 -28.61 -3.95 10.27
C THR A 74 -28.70 -3.67 11.76
N SER A 75 -28.11 -2.58 12.27
CA SER A 75 -28.20 -2.24 13.69
C SER A 75 -29.66 -2.03 14.13
N LEU A 76 -30.48 -1.39 13.29
CA LEU A 76 -31.89 -1.17 13.57
C LEU A 76 -32.66 -2.50 13.59
N VAL A 77 -32.49 -3.34 12.58
CA VAL A 77 -33.15 -4.66 12.46
C VAL A 77 -32.73 -5.59 13.59
N SER A 78 -31.42 -5.75 13.83
CA SER A 78 -30.90 -6.59 14.92
C SER A 78 -31.36 -6.08 16.29
N SER A 79 -31.39 -4.76 16.50
CA SER A 79 -31.89 -4.19 17.75
C SER A 79 -33.37 -4.46 17.95
N ALA A 80 -34.18 -4.40 16.88
CA ALA A 80 -35.61 -4.72 16.95
C ALA A 80 -35.85 -6.20 17.29
N ILE A 81 -35.12 -7.12 16.64
CA ILE A 81 -35.20 -8.56 16.90
C ILE A 81 -34.80 -8.88 18.33
N LEU A 82 -33.65 -8.36 18.79
CA LEU A 82 -33.18 -8.60 20.15
C LEU A 82 -34.08 -7.95 21.21
N ALA A 83 -34.68 -6.80 20.91
CA ALA A 83 -35.68 -6.19 21.79
C ALA A 83 -36.94 -7.07 21.91
N LEU A 84 -37.36 -7.72 20.82
CA LEU A 84 -38.48 -8.66 20.81
C LEU A 84 -38.15 -9.91 21.63
N ILE A 85 -36.97 -10.50 21.43
CA ILE A 85 -36.49 -11.65 22.21
C ILE A 85 -36.40 -11.30 23.70
N TYR A 86 -35.84 -10.14 24.03
CA TYR A 86 -35.75 -9.67 25.40
C TYR A 86 -37.14 -9.54 26.04
N LYS A 87 -38.10 -8.94 25.32
CA LYS A 87 -39.49 -8.80 25.78
C LYS A 87 -40.13 -10.17 26.03
N LEU A 88 -39.89 -11.15 25.16
CA LEU A 88 -40.37 -12.53 25.37
C LEU A 88 -39.74 -13.18 26.61
N LEU A 89 -38.44 -13.00 26.83
CA LEU A 89 -37.72 -13.61 27.95
C LEU A 89 -38.01 -12.95 29.32
N THR A 90 -38.42 -11.69 29.35
CA THR A 90 -38.55 -10.90 30.59
C THR A 90 -40.00 -10.46 30.91
N SER A 91 -41.00 -11.18 30.41
CA SER A 91 -42.42 -10.84 30.61
C SER A 91 -42.91 -10.78 32.08
N ASP A 92 -42.11 -11.19 33.06
CA ASP A 92 -42.52 -11.29 34.48
C ASP A 92 -42.47 -9.99 35.31
N GLY A 93 -42.27 -8.80 34.72
CA GLY A 93 -42.37 -7.52 35.46
C GLY A 93 -41.41 -7.35 36.64
N LYS A 94 -40.40 -8.23 36.78
CA LYS A 94 -39.45 -8.20 37.89
C LYS A 94 -38.60 -6.94 37.80
N LYS A 95 -38.62 -6.12 38.87
CA LYS A 95 -37.80 -4.92 38.99
C LYS A 95 -36.32 -5.29 38.80
N VAL A 96 -35.65 -4.59 37.90
CA VAL A 96 -34.21 -4.79 37.60
C VAL A 96 -33.38 -4.64 38.88
N SER A 97 -32.56 -5.64 39.20
CA SER A 97 -31.69 -5.62 40.38
C SER A 97 -30.76 -4.39 40.37
N LYS A 98 -30.54 -3.77 41.54
CA LYS A 98 -29.61 -2.64 41.71
C LYS A 98 -28.21 -2.99 41.20
N LEU A 99 -27.78 -4.24 41.38
CA LEU A 99 -26.48 -4.73 40.91
C LEU A 99 -26.37 -4.68 39.37
N SER A 100 -27.44 -5.04 38.67
CA SER A 100 -27.50 -5.02 37.20
C SER A 100 -27.44 -3.60 36.62
N ARG A 101 -27.94 -2.60 37.36
CA ARG A 101 -27.83 -1.19 36.98
C ARG A 101 -26.40 -0.68 37.13
N ILE A 102 -25.74 -0.99 38.25
CA ILE A 102 -24.35 -0.56 38.47
C ILE A 102 -23.43 -1.19 37.42
N SER A 103 -23.53 -2.50 37.19
CA SER A 103 -22.73 -3.17 36.17
C SER A 103 -23.04 -2.65 34.76
N GLY A 104 -24.31 -2.38 34.45
CA GLY A 104 -24.71 -1.71 33.22
C GLY A 104 -24.06 -0.33 33.05
N GLY A 105 -23.97 0.46 34.12
CA GLY A 105 -23.30 1.77 34.11
C GLY A 105 -21.80 1.68 33.82
N ILE A 106 -21.10 0.71 34.42
CA ILE A 106 -19.66 0.49 34.18
C ILE A 106 -19.42 0.09 32.72
N VAL A 107 -20.15 -0.91 32.23
CA VAL A 107 -20.01 -1.38 30.83
C VAL A 107 -20.40 -0.26 29.85
N GLY A 108 -21.43 0.52 30.18
CA GLY A 108 -21.82 1.72 29.44
C GLY A 108 -20.71 2.77 29.39
N GLY A 109 -20.07 3.07 30.51
CA GLY A 109 -18.94 4.00 30.58
C GLY A 109 -17.75 3.56 29.72
N ILE A 110 -17.34 2.29 29.79
CA ILE A 110 -16.26 1.73 28.96
C ILE A 110 -16.62 1.87 27.48
N THR A 111 -17.82 1.44 27.09
CA THR A 111 -18.27 1.51 25.69
C THR A 111 -18.38 2.95 25.20
N GLY A 112 -18.89 3.87 26.03
CA GLY A 112 -18.94 5.29 25.75
C GLY A 112 -17.55 5.90 25.56
N GLY A 113 -16.56 5.44 26.32
CA GLY A 113 -15.16 5.81 26.14
C GLY A 113 -14.63 5.39 24.77
N PHE A 114 -14.82 4.12 24.39
CA PHE A 114 -14.42 3.63 23.06
C PHE A 114 -15.10 4.41 21.92
N ILE A 115 -16.43 4.57 21.97
CA ILE A 115 -17.19 5.31 20.96
C ILE A 115 -16.77 6.78 20.92
N GLY A 116 -16.54 7.41 22.08
CA GLY A 116 -16.11 8.80 22.18
C GLY A 116 -14.74 9.03 21.54
N ILE A 117 -13.77 8.14 21.76
CA ILE A 117 -12.45 8.19 21.12
C ILE A 117 -12.59 8.10 19.60
N LEU A 118 -13.38 7.13 19.12
CA LEU A 118 -13.61 6.90 17.69
C LEU A 118 -14.27 8.12 17.03
N LEU A 119 -15.23 8.75 17.71
CA LEU A 119 -15.91 9.95 17.22
C LEU A 119 -14.96 11.15 17.14
N ILE A 120 -14.12 11.39 18.17
CA ILE A 120 -13.11 12.46 18.13
C ILE A 120 -12.12 12.22 16.98
N TRP A 121 -11.65 10.99 16.82
CA TRP A 121 -10.75 10.62 15.72
C TRP A 121 -11.39 10.90 14.36
N THR A 122 -12.65 10.51 14.18
CA THR A 122 -13.40 10.75 12.93
C THR A 122 -13.58 12.24 12.64
N ILE A 123 -13.92 13.05 13.66
CA ILE A 123 -14.04 14.49 13.49
C ILE A 123 -12.68 15.10 13.15
N SER A 124 -11.60 14.71 13.83
CA SER A 124 -10.26 15.18 13.54
C SER A 124 -9.89 14.91 12.08
N LEU A 125 -10.11 13.68 11.61
CA LEU A 125 -9.85 13.29 10.24
C LEU A 125 -10.69 14.09 9.24
N ALA A 126 -11.99 14.29 9.52
CA ALA A 126 -12.87 15.10 8.68
C ALA A 126 -12.39 16.57 8.60
N THR A 127 -11.97 17.16 9.73
CA THR A 127 -11.44 18.53 9.74
C THR A 127 -10.14 18.68 8.96
N GLN A 128 -9.25 17.67 9.00
CA GLN A 128 -8.01 17.67 8.21
C GLN A 128 -8.28 17.58 6.71
N VAL A 129 -9.24 16.75 6.29
CA VAL A 129 -9.63 16.63 4.88
C VAL A 129 -10.24 17.93 4.37
N TRP A 130 -11.12 18.57 5.15
CA TRP A 130 -11.74 19.84 4.77
C TRP A 130 -10.76 21.01 4.73
N SER A 131 -9.86 21.12 5.71
CA SER A 131 -8.86 22.19 5.72
C SER A 131 -7.89 22.06 4.55
N LYS A 132 -7.49 20.84 4.18
CA LYS A 132 -6.60 20.57 3.05
C LYS A 132 -7.21 20.97 1.71
N ASN A 133 -8.52 20.76 1.52
CA ASN A 133 -9.21 21.21 0.31
C ASN A 133 -9.26 22.75 0.21
N GLN A 134 -9.50 23.46 1.31
CA GLN A 134 -9.46 24.94 1.30
C GLN A 134 -8.05 25.50 1.07
N GLN A 135 -7.02 24.82 1.57
CA GLN A 135 -5.63 25.22 1.36
C GLN A 135 -5.23 25.02 -0.12
N SER A 136 -5.71 23.96 -0.76
CA SER A 136 -5.35 23.67 -2.16
C SER A 136 -5.88 24.73 -3.14
N ASP A 137 -7.06 25.29 -2.88
CA ASP A 137 -7.61 26.39 -3.69
C ASP A 137 -6.81 27.69 -3.51
N LYS A 138 -6.31 27.96 -2.29
CA LYS A 138 -5.48 29.14 -2.02
C LYS A 138 -4.06 29.01 -2.57
N VAL A 139 -3.49 27.81 -2.59
CA VAL A 139 -2.16 27.55 -3.15
C VAL A 139 -2.19 27.59 -4.68
N ALA A 140 -3.29 27.21 -5.32
CA ALA A 140 -3.46 27.40 -6.77
C ALA A 140 -3.46 28.89 -7.18
N SER A 141 -4.05 29.77 -6.35
CA SER A 141 -4.00 31.22 -6.57
C SER A 141 -2.71 31.90 -6.11
N ALA A 142 -1.94 31.29 -5.20
CA ALA A 142 -0.67 31.82 -4.71
C ALA A 142 0.55 31.31 -5.52
N ALA A 143 0.41 30.21 -6.27
CA ALA A 143 1.47 29.69 -7.13
C ALA A 143 1.79 30.59 -8.34
N GLU A 144 0.96 31.60 -8.63
CA GLU A 144 1.24 32.65 -9.62
C GLU A 144 2.06 33.81 -9.03
N SER A 145 2.27 33.82 -7.71
CA SER A 145 3.09 34.81 -7.02
C SER A 145 3.97 34.17 -5.93
N LEU A 146 5.23 33.94 -6.29
CA LEU A 146 6.42 33.91 -5.41
C LEU A 146 7.09 32.54 -5.16
N SER A 147 8.33 32.54 -5.67
CA SER A 147 9.55 31.85 -5.27
C SER A 147 9.71 31.51 -3.78
N VAL A 148 9.99 30.23 -3.54
CA VAL A 148 11.07 29.63 -2.72
C VAL A 148 11.80 30.61 -1.80
N ASP A 149 11.62 30.47 -0.48
CA ASP A 149 12.64 29.99 0.47
C ASP A 149 12.19 30.34 1.91
N SER A 150 11.60 29.38 2.63
CA SER A 150 11.41 29.50 4.08
C SER A 150 11.25 28.11 4.71
N PRO A 151 12.14 27.70 5.63
CA PRO A 151 12.00 26.46 6.38
C PRO A 151 10.86 26.60 7.40
N ILE A 152 9.78 25.86 7.16
CA ILE A 152 8.63 25.76 8.08
C ILE A 152 9.05 24.87 9.25
N ASN A 153 9.56 25.50 10.32
CA ASN A 153 9.66 24.91 11.64
C ASN A 153 8.34 25.15 12.38
N THR A 154 7.35 24.29 12.14
CA THR A 154 6.12 24.28 12.94
C THR A 154 6.13 23.01 13.78
N GLU A 155 6.84 23.08 14.91
CA GLU A 155 6.58 22.21 16.06
C GLU A 155 5.25 22.68 16.69
N GLU A 156 4.13 22.41 16.02
CA GLU A 156 2.83 22.56 16.64
C GLU A 156 2.66 21.45 17.68
N ASP A 157 2.33 21.87 18.90
CA ASP A 157 2.26 21.05 20.10
C ASP A 157 1.12 20.02 19.97
N ILE A 158 1.45 18.88 19.35
CA ILE A 158 0.51 17.81 19.03
C ILE A 158 -0.08 17.26 20.34
N SER A 159 -1.38 17.51 20.55
CA SER A 159 -2.13 17.07 21.73
C SER A 159 -1.87 15.59 22.03
N GLY A 160 -1.58 15.25 23.29
CA GLY A 160 -1.27 13.87 23.70
C GLY A 160 -2.34 12.82 23.34
N ILE A 161 -3.59 13.25 23.10
CA ILE A 161 -4.68 12.39 22.61
C ILE A 161 -4.49 12.01 21.15
N GLU A 162 -3.92 12.90 20.32
CA GLU A 162 -3.60 12.60 18.92
C GLU A 162 -2.43 11.63 18.81
N LYS A 163 -1.40 11.76 19.66
CA LYS A 163 -0.32 10.78 19.76
C LYS A 163 -0.84 9.39 20.15
N MET A 164 -1.77 9.33 21.10
CA MET A 164 -2.43 8.08 21.50
C MET A 164 -3.29 7.50 20.37
N ALA A 165 -4.07 8.33 19.66
CA ALA A 165 -4.89 7.88 18.54
C ALA A 165 -4.04 7.34 17.37
N LYS A 166 -2.92 8.01 17.05
CA LYS A 166 -1.96 7.54 16.04
C LYS A 166 -1.33 6.20 16.45
N SER A 167 -0.96 6.03 17.72
CA SER A 167 -0.41 4.76 18.24
C SER A 167 -1.43 3.61 18.20
N VAL A 168 -2.69 3.85 18.58
CA VAL A 168 -3.74 2.81 18.55
C VAL A 168 -4.10 2.44 17.10
N VAL A 169 -4.20 3.42 16.20
CA VAL A 169 -4.49 3.16 14.78
C VAL A 169 -3.29 2.46 14.11
N GLY A 170 -2.06 2.89 14.41
CA GLY A 170 -0.85 2.24 13.91
C GLY A 170 -0.77 0.76 14.30
N SER A 171 -1.02 0.43 15.58
CA SER A 171 -1.01 -0.96 16.06
C SER A 171 -2.14 -1.83 15.48
N MET A 172 -3.32 -1.25 15.22
CA MET A 172 -4.43 -1.96 14.56
C MET A 172 -4.16 -2.21 13.08
N ILE A 173 -3.56 -1.24 12.38
CA ILE A 173 -3.15 -1.39 10.97
C ILE A 173 -2.03 -2.43 10.84
N GLU A 174 -1.03 -2.42 11.73
CA GLU A 174 0.04 -3.42 11.77
C GLU A 174 -0.53 -4.83 11.96
N SER A 175 -1.49 -4.98 12.88
CA SER A 175 -2.17 -6.27 13.11
C SER A 175 -3.01 -6.73 11.91
N ALA A 176 -3.77 -5.83 11.29
CA ALA A 176 -4.60 -6.16 10.13
C ALA A 176 -3.74 -6.56 8.93
N ILE A 177 -2.66 -5.82 8.65
CA ILE A 177 -1.82 -6.10 7.48
C ILE A 177 -0.98 -7.37 7.69
N ASN A 178 -0.46 -7.62 8.90
CA ASN A 178 0.26 -8.86 9.22
C ASN A 178 -0.62 -10.12 9.11
N ILE A 179 -1.95 -9.98 9.19
CA ILE A 179 -2.89 -11.09 8.98
C ILE A 179 -3.19 -11.31 7.49
N THR A 180 -3.09 -10.27 6.66
CA THR A 180 -3.53 -10.32 5.25
C THR A 180 -2.40 -10.35 4.22
N THR A 181 -1.14 -10.14 4.61
CA THR A 181 -0.01 -10.01 3.68
C THR A 181 1.19 -10.81 4.16
N ASP A 182 1.67 -11.72 3.31
CA ASP A 182 2.86 -12.54 3.56
C ASP A 182 4.20 -11.76 3.38
N GLN A 183 4.12 -10.45 3.07
CA GLN A 183 5.26 -9.57 2.82
C GLN A 183 5.32 -8.45 3.88
N PRO A 184 6.02 -8.65 5.01
CA PRO A 184 6.07 -7.69 6.12
C PRO A 184 6.64 -6.32 5.71
N GLU A 185 7.42 -6.24 4.63
CA GLU A 185 8.01 -4.99 4.15
C GLU A 185 6.98 -4.05 3.50
N VAL A 186 6.05 -4.61 2.72
CA VAL A 186 4.97 -3.83 2.08
C VAL A 186 4.01 -3.33 3.17
N ALA A 187 3.81 -4.13 4.21
CA ALA A 187 3.01 -3.77 5.36
C ALA A 187 3.56 -2.55 6.10
N GLY A 188 4.87 -2.56 6.41
CA GLY A 188 5.53 -1.44 7.09
C GLY A 188 5.47 -0.14 6.28
N LEU A 189 5.74 -0.21 4.98
CA LEU A 189 5.64 0.97 4.11
C LEU A 189 4.21 1.51 4.01
N THR A 190 3.22 0.62 3.89
CA THR A 190 1.80 0.99 3.81
C THR A 190 1.32 1.62 5.11
N ALA A 191 1.66 1.02 6.25
CA ALA A 191 1.34 1.56 7.56
C ALA A 191 1.92 2.97 7.73
N LYS A 192 3.19 3.17 7.37
CA LYS A 192 3.84 4.48 7.46
C LYS A 192 3.25 5.51 6.50
N LEU A 193 2.89 5.10 5.28
CA LEU A 193 2.21 5.95 4.31
C LEU A 193 0.84 6.41 4.85
N LEU A 194 0.12 5.54 5.56
CA LEU A 194 -1.14 5.88 6.20
C LEU A 194 -0.95 6.77 7.44
N GLU A 195 0.13 6.55 8.19
CA GLU A 195 0.46 7.34 9.38
C GLU A 195 0.89 8.77 9.02
N SER A 196 1.71 8.93 7.98
CA SER A 196 2.37 10.20 7.65
C SER A 196 2.59 10.39 6.14
N PRO A 197 1.51 10.46 5.33
CA PRO A 197 1.62 10.44 3.87
C PRO A 197 2.50 11.56 3.31
N GLU A 198 2.47 12.74 3.91
CA GLU A 198 3.27 13.88 3.48
C GLU A 198 4.77 13.70 3.74
N MET A 199 5.14 13.08 4.86
CA MET A 199 6.54 12.83 5.20
C MET A 199 7.09 11.72 4.31
N THR A 200 6.37 10.62 4.15
CA THR A 200 6.77 9.51 3.28
C THR A 200 6.93 9.97 1.82
N VAL A 201 6.00 10.77 1.29
CA VAL A 201 6.10 11.30 -0.08
C VAL A 201 7.29 12.25 -0.23
N ARG A 202 7.56 13.12 0.77
CA ARG A 202 8.74 13.99 0.76
C ARG A 202 10.05 13.19 0.80
N GLN A 203 10.15 12.19 1.67
CA GLN A 203 11.31 11.30 1.76
C GLN A 203 11.52 10.55 0.43
N PHE A 204 10.46 9.99 -0.15
CA PHE A 204 10.52 9.27 -1.42
C PHE A 204 10.95 10.17 -2.59
N ARG A 205 10.41 11.39 -2.69
CA ARG A 205 10.87 12.39 -3.67
C ARG A 205 12.35 12.73 -3.45
N GLY A 206 12.74 12.98 -2.20
CA GLY A 206 14.14 13.22 -1.85
C GLY A 206 15.10 12.09 -2.21
N ILE A 207 14.64 10.84 -2.22
CA ILE A 207 15.41 9.69 -2.72
C ILE A 207 15.43 9.68 -4.25
N THR A 208 14.28 9.74 -4.91
CA THR A 208 14.17 9.61 -6.38
C THR A 208 14.81 10.77 -7.15
N ASP A 209 14.82 11.96 -6.58
CA ASP A 209 15.50 13.13 -7.15
C ASP A 209 17.00 13.18 -6.82
N SER A 210 17.48 12.32 -5.92
CA SER A 210 18.89 12.30 -5.52
C SER A 210 19.80 11.81 -6.65
N LYS A 211 21.02 12.36 -6.69
CA LYS A 211 22.05 11.94 -7.65
C LYS A 211 22.40 10.47 -7.45
N GLU A 212 22.45 10.01 -6.19
CA GLU A 212 22.83 8.65 -5.82
C GLU A 212 21.84 7.62 -6.35
N PHE A 213 20.53 7.92 -6.26
CA PHE A 213 19.50 7.07 -6.82
C PHE A 213 19.59 6.98 -8.34
N ARG A 214 19.75 8.12 -9.02
CA ARG A 214 19.91 8.16 -10.49
C ARG A 214 21.17 7.41 -10.93
N GLU A 215 22.27 7.56 -10.21
CA GLU A 215 23.52 6.85 -10.49
C GLU A 215 23.35 5.33 -10.31
N LEU A 216 22.60 4.88 -9.30
CA LEU A 216 22.39 3.45 -9.06
C LEU A 216 21.43 2.83 -10.08
N PHE A 217 20.31 3.47 -10.39
CA PHE A 217 19.24 2.86 -11.17
C PHE A 217 19.24 3.23 -12.66
N LEU A 218 19.81 4.38 -13.04
CA LEU A 218 19.77 4.89 -14.41
C LEU A 218 21.11 4.81 -15.13
N SER A 219 22.24 4.61 -14.43
CA SER A 219 23.55 4.52 -15.10
C SER A 219 23.76 3.13 -15.74
N PRO A 220 24.31 3.06 -16.97
CA PRO A 220 24.57 1.77 -17.64
C PRO A 220 25.56 0.86 -16.90
N SER A 221 26.48 1.42 -16.12
CA SER A 221 27.41 0.66 -15.26
C SER A 221 26.68 0.00 -14.10
N SER A 222 25.90 0.76 -13.34
CA SER A 222 25.17 0.23 -12.19
C SER A 222 24.06 -0.75 -12.61
N GLN A 223 23.38 -0.49 -13.74
CA GLN A 223 22.41 -1.43 -14.29
C GLN A 223 23.03 -2.79 -14.63
N ARG A 224 24.26 -2.83 -15.16
CA ARG A 224 24.97 -4.09 -15.38
C ARG A 224 25.20 -4.85 -14.07
N ILE A 225 25.61 -4.13 -13.01
CA ILE A 225 25.79 -4.71 -11.67
C ILE A 225 24.45 -5.23 -11.13
N LEU A 226 23.38 -4.44 -11.19
CA LEU A 226 22.05 -4.83 -10.72
C LEU A 226 21.49 -6.03 -11.50
N ASN A 227 21.72 -6.08 -12.81
CA ASN A 227 21.32 -7.19 -13.69
C ASN A 227 22.05 -8.50 -13.37
N THR A 228 23.25 -8.45 -12.76
CA THR A 228 23.92 -9.69 -12.31
C THR A 228 23.19 -10.38 -11.17
N GLY A 229 22.42 -9.63 -10.37
CA GLY A 229 21.81 -10.12 -9.15
C GLY A 229 22.80 -10.45 -8.01
N ASP A 230 24.10 -10.20 -8.19
CA ASP A 230 25.13 -10.48 -7.18
C ASP A 230 25.15 -9.40 -6.10
N ILE A 231 24.74 -9.80 -4.89
CA ILE A 231 24.68 -8.92 -3.72
C ILE A 231 26.05 -8.31 -3.40
N ASN A 232 27.14 -9.06 -3.57
CA ASN A 232 28.48 -8.56 -3.26
C ASN A 232 28.90 -7.46 -4.21
N LEU A 233 28.59 -7.60 -5.51
CA LEU A 233 28.86 -6.56 -6.50
C LEU A 233 28.00 -5.32 -6.27
N ILE A 234 26.74 -5.49 -5.87
CA ILE A 234 25.85 -4.37 -5.50
C ILE A 234 26.43 -3.62 -4.29
N LYS A 235 26.83 -4.32 -3.23
CA LYS A 235 27.47 -3.74 -2.03
C LYS A 235 28.74 -2.97 -2.36
N GLN A 236 29.56 -3.49 -3.27
CA GLN A 236 30.83 -2.87 -3.66
C GLN A 236 30.63 -1.65 -4.57
N SER A 237 29.46 -1.51 -5.20
CA SER A 237 29.18 -0.38 -6.08
C SER A 237 29.24 0.96 -5.32
N ALA A 238 29.88 1.97 -5.92
CA ALA A 238 29.98 3.29 -5.32
C ALA A 238 28.59 3.95 -5.15
N ALA A 239 27.72 3.77 -6.14
CA ALA A 239 26.36 4.31 -6.15
C ALA A 239 25.51 3.75 -4.99
N PHE A 240 25.55 2.44 -4.74
CA PHE A 240 24.86 1.82 -3.61
C PHE A 240 25.34 2.39 -2.26
N ARG A 241 26.67 2.44 -2.06
CA ARG A 241 27.25 2.97 -0.81
C ARG A 241 26.93 4.44 -0.57
N GLN A 242 26.75 5.23 -1.62
CA GLN A 242 26.29 6.61 -1.50
C GLN A 242 24.78 6.66 -1.19
N LEU A 243 23.97 5.82 -1.85
CA LEU A 243 22.52 5.77 -1.63
C LEU A 243 22.18 5.39 -0.19
N ILE A 244 22.83 4.37 0.39
CA ILE A 244 22.56 3.96 1.78
C ILE A 244 22.98 5.02 2.82
N LYS A 245 23.86 5.96 2.44
CA LYS A 245 24.28 7.10 3.26
C LYS A 245 23.36 8.31 3.09
N ASN A 246 22.46 8.30 2.11
CA ASN A 246 21.52 9.38 1.88
C ASN A 246 20.55 9.50 3.09
N PRO A 247 20.36 10.69 3.67
CA PRO A 247 19.54 10.86 4.87
C PRO A 247 18.07 10.50 4.65
N ASN A 248 17.52 10.76 3.45
CA ASN A 248 16.15 10.40 3.11
C ASN A 248 16.00 8.88 2.96
N PHE A 249 17.01 8.23 2.36
CA PHE A 249 17.02 6.76 2.26
C PHE A 249 17.12 6.12 3.64
N LYS A 250 18.02 6.62 4.51
CA LYS A 250 18.17 6.13 5.89
C LYS A 250 16.90 6.32 6.72
N ALA A 251 16.23 7.47 6.59
CA ALA A 251 14.97 7.72 7.29
C ALA A 251 13.84 6.80 6.80
N LEU A 252 13.88 6.36 5.53
CA LEU A 252 12.92 5.40 5.01
C LEU A 252 13.25 3.96 5.43
N SER A 253 14.52 3.57 5.36
CA SER A 253 14.95 2.21 5.68
C SER A 253 14.91 1.93 7.19
N ASN A 254 15.27 2.88 8.05
CA ASN A 254 15.20 2.69 9.51
C ASN A 254 13.81 2.25 9.99
N ASP A 255 12.74 2.65 9.29
CA ASP A 255 11.39 2.27 9.68
C ASP A 255 10.95 0.91 9.12
N LEU A 256 11.66 0.39 8.11
CA LEU A 256 11.50 -0.97 7.61
C LEU A 256 12.31 -1.98 8.41
N TYR A 257 13.31 -1.53 9.18
CA TYR A 257 14.22 -2.37 9.95
C TYR A 257 14.17 -2.02 11.42
N LYS A 258 13.67 -2.94 12.25
CA LYS A 258 13.68 -2.76 13.71
C LYS A 258 15.13 -2.64 14.20
N GLU A 259 15.50 -1.46 14.71
CA GLU A 259 16.80 -1.20 15.33
C GLU A 259 17.09 -2.28 16.39
N GLY A 260 18.12 -3.11 16.18
CA GLY A 260 18.53 -4.15 17.10
C GLY A 260 18.92 -5.47 16.43
N GLU A 261 18.44 -5.74 15.22
CA GLU A 261 18.85 -6.90 14.43
C GLU A 261 19.82 -6.53 13.32
N SER A 262 21.06 -7.00 13.49
CA SER A 262 22.01 -7.43 12.46
C SER A 262 23.28 -6.59 12.29
N ALA A 263 24.39 -7.33 12.32
CA ALA A 263 25.71 -6.92 11.89
C ALA A 263 25.83 -6.75 10.36
N ASP A 264 24.72 -6.69 9.60
CA ASP A 264 24.77 -6.70 8.13
C ASP A 264 23.65 -5.94 7.43
N TYR A 265 23.38 -4.71 7.90
CA TYR A 265 22.44 -3.78 7.26
C TYR A 265 22.73 -3.58 5.75
N GLU A 266 24.00 -3.50 5.34
CA GLU A 266 24.36 -3.31 3.94
C GLU A 266 23.97 -4.51 3.05
N THR A 267 24.16 -5.75 3.49
CA THR A 267 23.71 -6.92 2.73
C THR A 267 22.20 -6.94 2.57
N GLN A 268 21.47 -6.68 3.65
CA GLN A 268 20.00 -6.67 3.56
C GLN A 268 19.51 -5.59 2.60
N MET A 269 20.12 -4.40 2.60
CA MET A 269 19.73 -3.34 1.65
C MET A 269 20.07 -3.74 0.22
N ALA A 270 21.23 -4.36 0.00
CA ALA A 270 21.62 -4.84 -1.32
C ALA A 270 20.69 -5.94 -1.83
N GLU A 271 20.25 -6.85 -0.96
CA GLU A 271 19.23 -7.86 -1.28
C GLU A 271 17.89 -7.24 -1.67
N LYS A 272 17.40 -6.26 -0.89
CA LYS A 272 16.14 -5.57 -1.22
C LYS A 272 16.24 -4.79 -2.52
N ILE A 273 17.35 -4.07 -2.75
CA ILE A 273 17.55 -3.33 -4.00
C ILE A 273 17.62 -4.28 -5.20
N ARG A 274 18.31 -5.42 -5.07
CA ARG A 274 18.31 -6.47 -6.09
C ARG A 274 16.89 -6.93 -6.41
N ASP A 275 16.09 -7.24 -5.38
CA ASP A 275 14.74 -7.76 -5.56
C ASP A 275 13.81 -6.69 -6.17
N MET A 276 13.93 -5.43 -5.73
CA MET A 276 13.23 -4.30 -6.33
C MET A 276 13.61 -4.09 -7.80
N TRP A 277 14.90 -4.21 -8.13
CA TRP A 277 15.37 -4.09 -9.51
C TRP A 277 14.82 -5.20 -10.41
N ALA A 278 14.83 -6.44 -9.94
CA ALA A 278 14.25 -7.56 -10.69
C ALA A 278 12.75 -7.35 -10.94
N ARG A 279 12.00 -6.83 -9.95
CA ARG A 279 10.59 -6.46 -10.12
C ARG A 279 10.41 -5.30 -11.10
N ALA A 280 11.27 -4.29 -11.07
CA ALA A 280 11.24 -3.19 -12.04
C ALA A 280 11.49 -3.69 -13.47
N GLN A 281 12.44 -4.61 -13.65
CA GLN A 281 12.69 -5.27 -14.94
C GLN A 281 11.50 -6.12 -15.40
N PHE A 282 10.83 -6.83 -14.48
CA PHE A 282 9.59 -7.52 -14.79
C PHE A 282 8.51 -6.56 -15.31
N VAL A 283 8.27 -5.45 -14.61
CA VAL A 283 7.32 -4.40 -15.02
C VAL A 283 7.69 -3.76 -16.37
N GLN A 284 8.99 -3.57 -16.62
CA GLN A 284 9.49 -3.00 -17.88
C GLN A 284 9.22 -3.94 -19.07
N ASN A 285 9.33 -5.25 -18.86
CA ASN A 285 9.22 -6.25 -19.91
C ASN A 285 7.80 -6.85 -20.05
N ASP A 286 6.90 -6.62 -19.08
CA ASP A 286 5.52 -7.07 -19.14
C ASP A 286 4.65 -6.08 -19.97
N PRO A 287 4.09 -6.52 -21.12
CA PRO A 287 3.33 -5.65 -22.02
C PRO A 287 2.03 -5.13 -21.39
N GLU A 288 1.39 -5.90 -20.51
CA GLU A 288 0.18 -5.48 -19.80
C GLU A 288 0.50 -4.35 -18.81
N MET A 289 1.62 -4.49 -18.10
CA MET A 289 2.11 -3.45 -17.19
C MET A 289 2.48 -2.16 -17.92
N GLN A 290 3.11 -2.28 -19.10
CA GLN A 290 3.38 -1.14 -19.97
C GLN A 290 2.09 -0.46 -20.42
N SER A 291 1.02 -1.21 -20.70
CA SER A 291 -0.27 -0.63 -21.08
C SER A 291 -0.88 0.21 -19.94
N ILE A 292 -0.79 -0.27 -18.69
CA ILE A 292 -1.29 0.43 -17.51
C ILE A 292 -0.46 1.70 -17.22
N ILE A 293 0.88 1.60 -17.26
CA ILE A 293 1.77 2.73 -17.00
C ILE A 293 1.63 3.81 -18.07
N ASN A 294 1.38 3.40 -19.32
CA ASN A 294 1.23 4.34 -20.43
C ASN A 294 -0.16 4.95 -20.55
N ASP A 295 -1.12 4.48 -19.75
CA ASP A 295 -2.48 4.97 -19.74
C ASP A 295 -2.57 6.47 -19.42
N PRO A 296 -3.31 7.26 -20.23
CA PRO A 296 -3.39 8.71 -20.08
C PRO A 296 -4.05 9.13 -18.75
N GLU A 297 -5.00 8.36 -18.23
CA GLU A 297 -5.63 8.63 -16.94
C GLU A 297 -4.61 8.49 -15.81
N ILE A 298 -3.86 7.38 -15.81
CA ILE A 298 -2.81 7.12 -14.82
C ILE A 298 -1.70 8.18 -14.89
N LYS A 299 -1.23 8.53 -16.09
CA LYS A 299 -0.28 9.63 -16.29
C LYS A 299 -0.81 10.95 -15.74
N SER A 300 -2.09 11.26 -15.97
CA SER A 300 -2.70 12.48 -15.44
C SER A 300 -2.77 12.49 -13.91
N LEU A 301 -3.08 11.36 -13.28
CA LEU A 301 -3.16 11.23 -11.82
C LEU A 301 -1.78 11.37 -11.18
N MET A 302 -0.75 10.75 -11.80
CA MET A 302 0.65 10.89 -11.37
C MET A 302 1.14 12.33 -11.54
N ALA A 303 0.89 12.97 -12.68
CA ALA A 303 1.28 14.35 -12.95
C ALA A 303 0.63 15.34 -11.97
N ARG A 304 -0.63 15.10 -11.59
CA ARG A 304 -1.35 15.90 -10.60
C ARG A 304 -0.99 15.57 -9.15
N GLY A 305 -0.16 14.55 -8.91
CA GLY A 305 0.20 14.10 -7.57
C GLY A 305 -1.01 13.57 -6.76
N GLN A 306 -2.06 13.10 -7.42
CA GLN A 306 -3.30 12.63 -6.79
C GLN A 306 -3.17 11.18 -6.30
N VAL A 307 -2.28 10.94 -5.33
CA VAL A 307 -1.92 9.60 -4.85
C VAL A 307 -3.13 8.78 -4.37
N VAL A 308 -4.10 9.41 -3.69
CA VAL A 308 -5.30 8.71 -3.21
C VAL A 308 -6.16 8.19 -4.36
N GLN A 309 -6.33 8.99 -5.41
CA GLN A 309 -7.09 8.57 -6.59
C GLN A 309 -6.33 7.51 -7.38
N LEU A 310 -4.99 7.61 -7.42
CA LEU A 310 -4.12 6.61 -8.01
C LEU A 310 -4.28 5.25 -7.31
N MET A 311 -4.22 5.21 -5.97
CA MET A 311 -4.41 3.97 -5.19
C MET A 311 -5.80 3.36 -5.35
N ASN A 312 -6.82 4.18 -5.62
CA ASN A 312 -8.19 3.71 -5.85
C ASN A 312 -8.46 3.32 -7.31
N SER A 313 -7.52 3.54 -8.23
CA SER A 313 -7.68 3.13 -9.62
C SER A 313 -7.58 1.61 -9.72
N GLN A 314 -8.58 0.95 -10.32
CA GLN A 314 -8.54 -0.50 -10.54
C GLN A 314 -7.30 -0.94 -11.33
N LYS A 315 -6.82 -0.13 -12.28
CA LYS A 315 -5.61 -0.41 -13.05
C LYS A 315 -4.36 -0.44 -12.17
N ILE A 316 -4.29 0.44 -11.16
CA ILE A 316 -3.16 0.47 -10.21
C ILE A 316 -3.24 -0.71 -9.25
N ILE A 317 -4.44 -1.12 -8.82
CA ILE A 317 -4.62 -2.33 -8.03
C ILE A 317 -4.13 -3.56 -8.82
N GLN A 318 -4.53 -3.69 -10.09
CA GLN A 318 -4.06 -4.75 -10.98
C GLN A 318 -2.53 -4.72 -11.14
N LEU A 319 -1.95 -3.52 -11.33
CA LEU A 319 -0.50 -3.32 -11.39
C LEU A 319 0.19 -3.83 -10.10
N PHE A 320 -0.35 -3.51 -8.92
CA PHE A 320 0.18 -3.95 -7.65
C PHE A 320 0.06 -5.47 -7.46
N GLU A 321 -1.12 -6.04 -7.73
CA GLU A 321 -1.35 -7.48 -7.68
C GLU A 321 -0.36 -8.23 -8.58
N ARG A 322 -0.13 -7.70 -9.79
CA ARG A 322 0.82 -8.28 -10.75
C ARG A 322 2.27 -8.19 -10.26
N ILE A 323 2.69 -7.07 -9.67
CA ILE A 323 4.05 -6.90 -9.10
C ILE A 323 4.28 -7.82 -7.89
N ILE A 324 3.25 -8.06 -7.10
CA ILE A 324 3.32 -8.87 -5.87
C ILE A 324 3.17 -10.38 -6.19
N SER A 325 2.59 -10.72 -7.33
CA SER A 325 2.36 -12.10 -7.77
C SER A 325 3.63 -12.96 -7.82
N ASP A 326 3.43 -14.27 -7.68
CA ASP A 326 4.51 -15.25 -7.80
C ASP A 326 5.21 -15.20 -9.16
N ASP A 327 4.56 -14.69 -10.21
CA ASP A 327 5.18 -14.49 -11.52
C ASP A 327 6.35 -13.50 -11.44
N ALA A 328 6.18 -12.38 -10.73
CA ALA A 328 7.23 -11.38 -10.53
C ALA A 328 8.38 -11.96 -9.67
N LYS A 329 8.05 -12.79 -8.68
CA LYS A 329 9.05 -13.50 -7.87
C LYS A 329 9.83 -14.51 -8.71
N ASN A 330 9.14 -15.29 -9.53
CA ASN A 330 9.74 -16.29 -10.42
C ASN A 330 10.59 -15.65 -11.52
N TYR A 331 10.26 -14.45 -11.98
CA TYR A 331 11.08 -13.69 -12.91
C TYR A 331 12.49 -13.44 -12.34
N SER A 332 12.60 -13.06 -11.07
CA SER A 332 13.90 -12.89 -10.40
C SER A 332 14.69 -14.20 -10.29
N LEU A 333 14.01 -15.34 -10.13
CA LEU A 333 14.65 -16.65 -10.05
C LEU A 333 15.13 -17.15 -11.43
N ARG A 334 14.37 -16.86 -12.49
CA ARG A 334 14.76 -17.21 -13.87
C ARG A 334 15.96 -16.41 -14.35
N GLN A 335 16.07 -15.13 -13.99
CA GLN A 335 17.27 -14.34 -14.26
C GLN A 335 18.49 -14.83 -13.46
N ARG A 336 18.27 -15.45 -12.29
CA ARG A 336 19.36 -16.03 -11.47
C ARG A 336 19.86 -17.36 -12.00
N ALA A 337 19.05 -18.12 -12.73
CA ALA A 337 19.52 -19.33 -13.35
C ALA A 337 20.62 -18.89 -14.33
N PRO A 338 21.90 -19.24 -14.10
CA PRO A 338 22.92 -19.02 -15.12
C PRO A 338 22.33 -19.65 -16.37
N GLU A 339 22.19 -18.88 -17.46
CA GLU A 339 21.77 -19.42 -18.76
C GLU A 339 22.44 -20.77 -18.85
N PRO A 340 21.66 -21.88 -18.88
CA PRO A 340 22.13 -23.21 -18.52
C PRO A 340 23.40 -23.36 -19.26
N SER A 341 24.53 -23.25 -18.54
CA SER A 341 25.79 -22.85 -19.17
C SER A 341 25.84 -23.75 -20.35
N VAL A 342 25.68 -23.16 -21.54
CA VAL A 342 25.74 -23.96 -22.73
C VAL A 342 27.13 -24.47 -22.50
N LYS A 343 27.22 -25.74 -22.10
CA LYS A 343 28.34 -26.56 -22.43
C LYS A 343 28.24 -26.36 -23.93
N LEU A 344 28.93 -25.32 -24.41
CA LEU A 344 30.01 -25.46 -25.32
C LEU A 344 30.61 -26.76 -24.86
N ILE A 345 29.99 -27.86 -25.34
CA ILE A 345 30.67 -29.04 -25.73
C ILE A 345 31.83 -28.37 -26.43
N ARG A 346 32.96 -28.30 -25.73
CA ARG A 346 34.23 -28.15 -26.40
C ARG A 346 34.07 -29.23 -27.44
N THR A 347 33.72 -28.83 -28.66
CA THR A 347 33.91 -29.66 -29.82
C THR A 347 35.35 -30.04 -29.62
N ASP A 348 35.57 -31.28 -29.17
CA ASP A 348 36.91 -31.81 -29.01
C ASP A 348 37.64 -31.38 -30.28
N GLN A 349 38.85 -30.85 -30.12
CA GLN A 349 39.67 -30.33 -31.21
C GLN A 349 39.91 -31.33 -32.37
N GLN A 350 39.29 -32.51 -32.33
CA GLN A 350 39.25 -33.52 -33.37
C GLN A 350 38.14 -33.34 -34.43
N SER A 351 37.27 -32.32 -34.36
CA SER A 351 36.31 -32.04 -35.45
C SER A 351 36.29 -30.56 -35.87
N ILE A 352 37.46 -29.93 -35.97
CA ILE A 352 37.65 -28.90 -36.99
C ILE A 352 37.95 -29.66 -38.29
N GLN A 353 36.93 -30.23 -38.93
CA GLN A 353 37.04 -30.39 -40.38
C GLN A 353 37.14 -28.97 -40.92
N GLU A 354 38.23 -28.65 -41.60
CA GLU A 354 38.37 -27.42 -42.38
C GLU A 354 37.10 -27.24 -43.20
N SER A 355 36.20 -26.36 -42.76
CA SER A 355 35.04 -26.00 -43.55
C SER A 355 35.56 -25.22 -44.74
N GLN A 356 35.74 -25.92 -45.86
CA GLN A 356 36.09 -25.30 -47.12
C GLN A 356 34.91 -24.41 -47.54
N PHE A 357 35.10 -23.10 -47.39
CA PHE A 357 34.17 -22.11 -47.91
C PHE A 357 34.39 -21.95 -49.41
N TYR A 358 33.36 -22.28 -50.18
CA TYR A 358 33.34 -22.08 -51.63
C TYR A 358 32.83 -20.68 -51.93
N LYS A 359 33.60 -19.94 -52.72
CA LYS A 359 33.23 -18.65 -53.29
C LYS A 359 33.01 -18.83 -54.78
N TRP A 360 31.84 -18.46 -55.27
CA TRP A 360 31.55 -18.41 -56.71
C TRP A 360 30.78 -17.14 -57.05
N THR A 361 30.75 -16.80 -58.34
CA THR A 361 30.02 -15.64 -58.86
C THR A 361 28.98 -16.17 -59.83
N ASP A 362 27.73 -15.72 -59.71
CA ASP A 362 26.66 -16.12 -60.62
C ASP A 362 26.69 -15.34 -61.94
N GLU A 363 25.81 -15.70 -62.88
CA GLU A 363 25.68 -15.07 -64.21
C GLU A 363 25.37 -13.56 -64.13
N ASN A 364 24.85 -13.07 -63.00
CA ASN A 364 24.55 -11.66 -62.77
C ASN A 364 25.72 -10.90 -62.12
N GLY A 365 26.86 -11.55 -61.90
CA GLY A 365 28.03 -10.97 -61.25
C GLY A 365 27.93 -10.88 -59.72
N GLN A 366 26.95 -11.56 -59.08
CA GLN A 366 26.83 -11.57 -57.63
C GLN A 366 27.66 -12.68 -57.02
N VAL A 367 28.41 -12.35 -55.96
CA VAL A 367 29.31 -13.26 -55.27
C VAL A 367 28.58 -13.96 -54.14
N HIS A 368 28.60 -15.29 -54.16
CA HIS A 368 27.98 -16.15 -53.15
C HIS A 368 29.05 -16.91 -52.34
N TYR A 369 28.74 -17.20 -51.09
CA TYR A 369 29.57 -17.97 -50.17
C TYR A 369 28.75 -19.13 -49.59
N SER A 370 29.24 -20.36 -49.70
CA SER A 370 28.62 -21.53 -49.07
C SER A 370 29.67 -22.50 -48.56
N ASP A 371 29.29 -23.22 -47.52
CA ASP A 371 29.93 -24.38 -46.93
C ASP A 371 29.78 -25.66 -47.79
N LYS A 372 29.06 -25.59 -48.93
CA LYS A 372 28.88 -26.68 -49.89
C LYS A 372 29.42 -26.28 -51.27
N PRO A 373 30.02 -27.23 -52.03
CA PRO A 373 30.46 -26.95 -53.39
C PRO A 373 29.25 -26.55 -54.26
N PRO A 374 29.38 -25.55 -55.16
CA PRO A 374 28.28 -25.13 -56.01
C PRO A 374 27.91 -26.28 -56.94
N LYS A 375 26.60 -26.50 -57.16
CA LYS A 375 26.14 -27.48 -58.16
C LYS A 375 26.57 -27.00 -59.55
N GLU A 376 26.88 -27.92 -60.46
CA GLU A 376 27.33 -27.55 -61.83
C GLU A 376 26.32 -26.67 -62.58
N GLU A 377 25.04 -26.75 -62.21
CA GLU A 377 23.98 -25.88 -62.74
C GLU A 377 24.15 -24.40 -62.35
N ASP A 378 24.90 -24.10 -61.29
CA ASP A 378 25.13 -22.73 -60.77
C ASP A 378 26.47 -22.12 -61.24
N LYS A 379 27.24 -22.84 -62.07
CA LYS A 379 28.55 -22.39 -62.60
C LYS A 379 28.46 -22.23 -64.13
N GLN A 380 28.29 -21.01 -64.62
CA GLN A 380 28.52 -20.66 -66.03
C GLN A 380 29.42 -19.43 -66.16
#